data_AF-A0A964GBE3-F1
#
_entry.id   AF-A0A964GBE3-F1
#
_cell.length_a   1.000
_cell.length_b   1.000
_cell.length_c   1.000
_cell.angle_alpha   90.00
_cell.angle_beta   90.00
_cell.angle_gamma   90.00
#
_symmetry.space_group_name_H-M   'P 1'
#
loop_
_entity.id
_entity.type
_entity.pdbx_description
1 polymer ?
#
loop_
_entity_poly.entity_id
_entity_poly.type
_entity_poly.pdbx_seq_one_letter_code
_entity_poly.pdbx_strand_id
1 'polypeptide(L)' 'MQRVTLRLPEQQLKMIDMFVEFGEFPSASEAIRTAIRDLIDRRSEKMVERMKLLKKTQEQASKVETFLRLKEEQ' A
#
# COMPACT_ATOMS: atom_id res chain seq x y z
N MET A 1 -20.21 -6.79 -6.88
CA MET A 1 -19.60 -5.70 -6.09
C MET A 1 -20.52 -5.36 -4.93
N GLN A 2 -19.99 -5.03 -3.76
CA GLN A 2 -20.79 -4.59 -2.61
C GLN A 2 -21.02 -3.08 -2.67
N ARG A 3 -22.24 -2.61 -2.38
CA ARG A 3 -22.57 -1.17 -2.34
C ARG A 3 -22.13 -0.58 -1.00
N VAL A 4 -21.39 0.53 -1.06
CA VAL A 4 -20.92 1.28 0.12
C VAL A 4 -21.43 2.71 0.01
N THR A 5 -21.90 3.28 1.13
CA THR A 5 -22.30 4.70 1.23
C THR A 5 -21.28 5.43 2.09
N LEU A 6 -20.74 6.53 1.59
CA LEU A 6 -19.70 7.32 2.23
C LEU A 6 -20.06 8.81 2.13
N ARG A 7 -19.56 9.64 3.05
CA ARG A 7 -19.73 11.10 2.99
C ARG A 7 -18.42 11.75 2.58
N LEU A 8 -18.48 12.57 1.52
CA LEU A 8 -17.35 13.37 1.04
C LEU A 8 -17.67 14.87 1.19
N PRO A 9 -16.65 15.72 1.34
CA PRO A 9 -16.78 17.15 1.13
C PRO A 9 -17.30 17.47 -0.27
N GLU A 10 -18.14 18.50 -0.40
CA GLU A 10 -18.71 18.92 -1.69
C GLU A 10 -17.65 19.24 -2.73
N GLN A 11 -16.52 19.83 -2.31
CA GLN A 11 -15.40 20.13 -3.21
C GLN A 11 -14.85 18.87 -3.89
N GLN A 12 -14.77 17.75 -3.17
CA GLN A 12 -14.29 16.49 -3.71
C GLN A 12 -15.30 15.87 -4.67
N LEU A 13 -16.60 15.97 -4.35
CA LEU A 13 -17.65 15.50 -5.25
C LEU A 13 -17.59 16.23 -6.60
N LYS A 14 -17.49 17.57 -6.57
CA LYS A 14 -17.35 18.41 -7.78
C LYS A 14 -16.13 18.04 -8.62
N MET A 15 -14.99 17.74 -7.99
CA MET A 15 -13.79 17.29 -8.71
C MET A 15 -13.99 15.91 -9.36
N ILE A 16 -14.69 14.99 -8.69
CA ILE A 16 -15.00 13.67 -9.25
C ILE A 16 -15.93 13.82 -10.46
N ASP A 17 -16.96 14.66 -10.34
CA ASP A 17 -17.88 14.94 -11.46
C ASP A 17 -17.12 15.55 -12.65
N MET A 18 -16.22 16.49 -12.39
CA MET A 18 -15.33 17.08 -13.39
C MET A 18 -14.53 16.01 -14.15
N PHE A 19 -13.92 15.04 -13.46
CA PHE A 19 -13.17 13.96 -14.14
C PHE A 19 -14.04 13.11 -15.07
N VAL A 20 -15.32 12.93 -14.72
CA VAL A 20 -16.27 12.20 -15.58
C VAL A 20 -16.68 13.07 -16.77
N GLU A 21 -16.95 14.36 -16.55
CA GLU A 21 -17.29 15.32 -17.60
C GLU A 21 -16.18 15.47 -18.65
N PHE A 22 -14.92 15.48 -18.23
CA PHE A 22 -13.77 15.49 -19.14
C PHE A 22 -13.48 14.13 -19.81
N GLY A 23 -14.24 13.09 -19.45
CA GLY A 23 -14.10 11.76 -20.03
C GLY A 23 -12.90 10.96 -19.52
N GLU A 24 -12.26 11.39 -18.43
CA GLU A 24 -11.14 10.65 -17.82
C GLU A 24 -11.62 9.35 -17.16
N PHE A 25 -12.83 9.36 -16.60
CA PHE A 25 -13.49 8.16 -16.08
C PHE A 25 -14.90 7.99 -16.64
N PRO A 26 -15.36 6.75 -16.86
CA PRO A 26 -16.70 6.48 -17.37
C PRO A 26 -17.81 6.76 -16.33
N SER A 27 -17.48 6.80 -15.05
CA SER A 27 -18.42 7.14 -13.97
C SER A 27 -17.68 7.52 -12.69
N ALA A 28 -18.36 8.25 -11.79
CA ALA A 28 -17.83 8.57 -10.46
C ALA A 28 -17.45 7.31 -9.66
N SER A 29 -18.25 6.25 -9.78
CA SER A 29 -17.99 4.95 -9.14
C SER A 29 -16.71 4.28 -9.67
N GLU A 30 -16.32 4.53 -10.92
CA GLU A 30 -15.08 4.01 -11.48
C GLU A 30 -13.88 4.85 -11.03
N ALA A 31 -14.00 6.18 -11.07
CA ALA A 31 -12.97 7.10 -10.57
C ALA A 31 -12.59 6.78 -9.11
N ILE A 32 -13.59 6.60 -8.25
CA ILE A 32 -13.38 6.26 -6.83
C ILE A 32 -12.75 4.87 -6.68
N ARG A 33 -13.18 3.88 -7.47
CA ARG A 33 -12.60 2.53 -7.42
C ARG A 33 -11.13 2.51 -7.84
N THR A 34 -10.77 3.26 -8.88
CA THR A 34 -9.38 3.42 -9.32
C THR A 34 -8.54 4.06 -8.21
N ALA A 35 -9.01 5.15 -7.61
CA ALA A 35 -8.31 5.81 -6.51
C ALA A 35 -8.09 4.88 -5.29
N ILE A 36 -9.08 4.06 -4.95
CA ILE A 36 -8.97 3.07 -3.86
C ILE A 36 -7.95 1.98 -4.21
N ARG A 37 -7.97 1.45 -5.44
CA ARG A 37 -7.01 0.43 -5.90
C ARG A 37 -5.59 0.95 -5.81
N ASP A 38 -5.34 2.12 -6.39
CA ASP A 38 -4.06 2.81 -6.34
C ASP A 38 -3.56 3.01 -4.91
N LEU A 39 -4.44 3.38 -3.99
CA LEU A 39 -4.10 3.57 -2.59
C LEU A 39 -3.69 2.25 -1.92
N ILE A 40 -4.41 1.16 -2.20
CA ILE A 40 -4.13 -0.17 -1.66
C ILE A 40 -2.79 -0.67 -2.20
N ASP A 41 -2.56 -0.58 -3.51
CA ASP A 41 -1.35 -1.06 -4.15
C ASP A 41 -0.12 -0.31 -3.64
N ARG A 42 -0.16 1.03 -3.59
CA ARG A 42 0.94 1.85 -3.04
C ARG A 42 1.23 1.57 -1.56
N ARG A 43 0.21 1.16 -0.78
CA ARG A 43 0.41 0.80 0.65
C ARG A 43 0.90 -0.63 0.81
N SER A 44 0.42 -1.56 -0.01
CA SER A 44 0.81 -2.97 0.06
C SER A 44 2.28 -3.14 -0.31
N GLU A 45 2.74 -2.46 -1.36
CA GLU A 45 4.16 -2.44 -1.76
C GLU A 45 5.06 -1.96 -0.61
N LYS A 46 4.71 -0.82 0.01
CA LYS A 46 5.46 -0.29 1.17
C LYS A 46 5.46 -1.24 2.35
N MET A 47 4.37 -1.96 2.59
CA MET A 47 4.27 -2.94 3.67
C MET A 47 5.17 -4.15 3.38
N VAL A 48 5.15 -4.67 2.14
CA VAL A 48 6.00 -5.78 1.71
C VAL A 48 7.48 -5.39 1.79
N GLU A 49 7.84 -4.19 1.35
CA GLU A 49 9.21 -3.67 1.43
C GLU A 49 9.72 -3.64 2.87
N ARG A 50 8.91 -3.10 3.80
CA ARG A 50 9.20 -3.09 5.23
C ARG A 50 9.33 -4.50 5.81
N MET A 51 8.45 -5.42 5.42
CA MET A 51 8.50 -6.80 5.89
C MET A 51 9.77 -7.52 5.42
N LYS A 52 10.20 -7.29 4.17
CA LYS A 52 11.46 -7.84 3.63
C LYS A 52 12.68 -7.30 4.39
N LEU A 53 12.69 -6.01 4.70
CA LEU A 53 13.78 -5.40 5.48
C LEU A 53 13.89 -6.04 6.87
N LEU A 54 12.75 -6.17 7.58
CA LEU A 54 12.71 -6.80 8.90
C LEU A 54 13.19 -8.25 8.87
N LYS A 55 12.79 -9.04 7.87
CA LYS A 55 13.28 -10.42 7.70
C LYS A 55 14.80 -10.47 7.47
N LYS A 56 15.34 -9.60 6.61
CA LYS A 56 16.80 -9.52 6.37
C LYS A 56 17.55 -9.17 7.65
N THR A 57 17.06 -8.21 8.44
CA THR A 57 17.68 -7.84 9.72
C THR A 57 17.65 -9.00 10.71
N GLN A 58 16.54 -9.74 10.80
CA GLN A 58 16.46 -10.95 11.65
C GLN A 58 17.41 -12.05 11.18
N GLU A 59 17.49 -12.32 9.88
CA GLU A 59 18.42 -13.29 9.31
C GLU A 59 19.89 -12.90 9.50
N GLN A 60 20.20 -11.59 9.44
CA GLN A 60 21.54 -11.10 9.71
C GLN A 60 21.90 -11.25 11.19
N ALA A 61 20.98 -10.91 12.09
CA ALA A 61 21.19 -11.08 13.53
C ALA A 61 21.46 -12.55 13.90
N SER A 62 20.67 -13.49 13.36
CA SER A 62 20.88 -14.92 13.63
C SER A 62 22.18 -15.46 13.02
N LYS A 63 22.59 -14.98 11.85
CA LYS A 63 23.90 -15.33 11.26
C LYS A 63 25.07 -14.80 12.08
N VAL A 64 24.98 -13.55 12.56
CA VAL A 64 26.01 -12.93 13.42
C VAL A 64 26.13 -13.67 14.74
N GLU A 65 25.01 -14.01 15.37
CA GLU A 65 24.99 -14.78 16.62
C GLU A 65 25.61 -16.18 16.43
N THR A 66 25.29 -16.86 15.33
CA THR A 66 25.87 -18.17 15.02
C THR A 66 27.37 -18.07 14.76
N PHE A 67 27.82 -17.01 14.06
CA PHE A 67 29.23 -16.77 13.80
C PHE A 67 30.03 -16.46 15.06
N LEU A 68 29.46 -15.69 16.00
CA LEU A 68 30.09 -15.39 17.29
C LEU A 68 30.30 -16.66 18.12
N ARG A 69 29.29 -17.55 18.19
CA ARG A 69 29.41 -18.84 18.90
C ARG A 69 30.53 -19.73 18.33
N LEU A 70 30.65 -19.79 17.00
CA LEU A 70 31.70 -20.57 16.34
C LEU A 70 33.12 -20.01 16.57
N LYS A 71 33.24 -18.73 16.94
CA LYS A 71 34.52 -18.07 17.20
C LYS A 71 34.95 -18.19 18.67
N GLU A 72 34.03 -18.45 19.59
CA GLU A 72 34.33 -18.69 21.01
C GLU A 72 34.78 -20.15 21.29
N GLU A 73 34.55 -21.07 20.34
CA GLU A 73 34.97 -22.48 20.43
C GLU A 73 36.35 -22.78 19.81
N GLN A 74 37.07 -21.78 19.28
CA GLN A 74 38.46 -21.89 18.78
C GLN A 74 39.43 -21.04 19.60
#